data_AF-A0A4Q1JKQ7-F1
#
_entry.id   AF-A0A4Q1JKQ7-F1
#
_cell.length_a   1.000
_cell.length_b   1.000
_cell.length_c   1.000
_cell.angle_alpha   90.00
_cell.angle_beta   90.00
_cell.angle_gamma   90.00
#
_symmetry.space_group_name_H-M   'P 1'
#
loop_
_entity.id
_entity.type
_entity.pdbx_description
1 polymer ?
#
loop_
_entity_poly.entity_id
_entity_poly.type
_entity_poly.pdbx_seq_one_letter_code
_entity_poly.pdbx_strand_id
1 'polypeptide(L)'
;MTTLRLIIILSLLISSFSCTEEFYPEIDDNASILVVDGKITNELGSCEVRLFRTVKFIEDFSLKPERDAIVILHNDKGETEVLKESEPGIYHNSTNLIQGEIGQTYWIEIQTLNGENYESIPELMHSPFDISSIYGEELEVIKEDGSKENAVGIFFDAKNPDNTSKYLRWEYRESYEWHSPFKVQTKLSDTPTEICYPTNDFNLINVFDLSDFTIKETNHLLTSKILQHEIKLEHQYLLDMSLYSITQGNYEFWENMKAIHQSNGNLYDVLPANIKGNISSCSDNCEVLGYFEASSVQTKNKLFSKNEFTVDFSDFPEECKKITIRVKDPKNRPDPTKFYILEEYVVGVTLIFIVRRVHCYECNLKYPIKKPSFWP
;
A
#
# COMPACT_ATOMS: atom_id res chain seq x y z
N MET A 1 -3.06 66.68 -1.04
CA MET A 1 -2.85 65.44 -0.26
C MET A 1 -4.08 64.52 -0.24
N THR A 2 -5.31 65.05 -0.30
CA THR A 2 -6.56 64.26 -0.31
C THR A 2 -6.82 63.52 -1.62
N THR A 3 -6.52 64.13 -2.77
CA THR A 3 -6.68 63.53 -4.11
C THR A 3 -5.73 62.37 -4.36
N LEU A 4 -4.46 62.48 -3.95
CA LEU A 4 -3.46 61.41 -4.06
C LEU A 4 -3.82 60.20 -3.19
N ARG A 5 -4.36 60.43 -1.98
CA ARG A 5 -4.87 59.35 -1.12
C ARG A 5 -6.06 58.63 -1.76
N LEU A 6 -6.96 59.36 -2.42
CA LEU A 6 -8.12 58.76 -3.10
C LEU A 6 -7.69 57.86 -4.27
N ILE A 7 -6.67 58.28 -5.04
CA ILE A 7 -6.13 57.51 -6.16
C ILE A 7 -5.42 56.24 -5.66
N ILE A 8 -4.68 56.31 -4.55
CA ILE A 8 -4.02 55.15 -3.94
C ILE A 8 -5.06 54.15 -3.41
N ILE A 9 -6.13 54.63 -2.75
CA ILE A 9 -7.21 53.78 -2.25
C ILE A 9 -7.98 53.13 -3.40
N LEU A 10 -8.22 53.86 -4.49
CA LEU A 10 -8.90 53.33 -5.67
C LEU A 10 -8.03 52.30 -6.42
N SER A 11 -6.72 52.54 -6.52
CA SER A 11 -5.74 51.59 -7.07
C SER A 11 -5.69 50.28 -6.26
N LEU A 12 -5.70 50.40 -4.91
CA LEU A 12 -5.70 49.24 -4.01
C LEU A 12 -7.01 48.44 -4.07
N LEU A 13 -8.14 49.11 -4.31
CA LEU A 13 -9.44 48.44 -4.51
C LEU A 13 -9.50 47.64 -5.82
N ILE A 14 -8.86 48.14 -6.89
CA ILE A 14 -8.85 47.50 -8.20
C ILE A 14 -7.93 46.26 -8.21
N SER A 15 -6.83 46.27 -7.45
CA SER A 15 -5.97 45.08 -7.28
C SER A 15 -6.60 43.93 -6.50
N SER A 16 -7.81 44.12 -5.94
CA SER A 16 -8.56 43.09 -5.21
C SER A 16 -9.41 42.19 -6.11
N PHE A 17 -9.58 42.53 -7.40
CA PHE A 17 -10.34 41.75 -8.38
C PHE A 17 -9.45 40.79 -9.18
N SER A 18 -8.62 40.01 -8.49
CA SER A 18 -7.95 38.86 -9.11
C SER A 18 -8.95 37.72 -9.22
N CYS A 19 -9.78 37.73 -10.26
CA CYS A 19 -10.54 36.55 -10.65
C CYS A 19 -9.55 35.51 -11.16
N THR A 20 -9.28 34.48 -10.36
CA THR A 20 -8.66 33.26 -10.87
C THR A 20 -9.70 32.54 -11.71
N GLU A 21 -9.49 32.50 -13.02
CA GLU A 21 -10.30 31.69 -13.91
C GLU A 21 -9.99 30.22 -13.63
N GLU A 22 -11.01 29.43 -13.29
CA GLU A 22 -10.84 27.99 -13.09
C GLU A 22 -10.44 27.37 -14.43
N PHE A 23 -9.21 26.86 -14.50
CA PHE A 23 -8.75 26.09 -15.64
C PHE A 23 -9.35 24.69 -15.57
N TYR A 24 -10.28 24.40 -16.47
CA TYR A 24 -10.75 23.04 -16.73
C TYR A 24 -9.92 22.49 -17.90
N PRO A 25 -8.91 21.63 -17.65
CA PRO A 25 -8.22 20.99 -18.76
C PRO A 25 -9.23 20.25 -19.63
N GLU A 26 -9.10 20.38 -20.95
CA GLU A 26 -9.81 19.52 -21.90
C GLU A 26 -9.21 18.11 -21.77
N ILE A 27 -9.79 17.31 -20.88
CA ILE A 27 -9.46 15.89 -20.73
C ILE A 27 -10.29 15.15 -21.78
N ASP A 28 -9.69 14.19 -22.49
CA ASP A 28 -10.46 13.28 -23.34
C ASP A 28 -11.36 12.41 -22.46
N ASP A 29 -12.61 12.83 -22.30
CA ASP A 29 -13.61 12.24 -21.41
C ASP A 29 -14.06 10.82 -21.83
N ASN A 30 -13.55 10.28 -22.95
CA ASN A 30 -13.92 8.97 -23.50
C ASN A 30 -12.87 7.86 -23.28
N ALA A 31 -11.74 8.13 -22.64
CA ALA A 31 -10.66 7.15 -22.51
C ALA A 31 -10.95 6.10 -21.41
N SER A 32 -11.63 5.01 -21.78
CA SER A 32 -11.76 3.78 -20.98
C SER A 32 -10.51 2.90 -21.20
N ILE A 33 -9.42 3.28 -20.57
CA ILE A 33 -8.09 2.67 -20.75
C ILE A 33 -8.01 1.37 -19.96
N LEU A 34 -7.49 0.30 -20.57
CA LEU A 34 -7.20 -0.95 -19.88
C LEU A 34 -6.01 -0.78 -18.94
N VAL A 35 -6.17 -1.20 -17.69
CA VAL A 35 -5.14 -1.25 -16.66
C VAL A 35 -4.86 -2.71 -16.35
N VAL A 36 -3.60 -3.11 -16.50
CA VAL A 36 -3.12 -4.48 -16.30
C VAL A 36 -2.15 -4.52 -15.11
N ASP A 37 -2.49 -5.27 -14.07
CA ASP A 37 -1.58 -5.60 -12.96
C ASP A 37 -1.40 -7.10 -12.95
N GLY A 38 -0.33 -7.58 -13.57
CA GLY A 38 -0.06 -9.01 -13.73
C GLY A 38 1.26 -9.41 -13.11
N LYS A 39 1.29 -10.59 -12.48
CA LYS A 39 2.50 -11.17 -11.90
C LYS A 39 2.49 -12.68 -12.05
N ILE A 40 3.66 -13.27 -12.32
CA ILE A 40 3.95 -14.69 -12.16
C ILE A 40 5.21 -14.84 -11.30
N THR A 41 5.19 -15.76 -10.33
CA THR A 41 6.36 -16.06 -9.49
C THR A 41 6.74 -17.55 -9.50
N ASN A 42 7.86 -17.87 -8.86
CA ASN A 42 8.30 -19.25 -8.64
C ASN A 42 7.53 -19.97 -7.50
N GLU A 43 6.63 -19.29 -6.78
CA GLU A 43 5.71 -19.94 -5.84
C GLU A 43 4.58 -20.66 -6.57
N LEU A 44 4.01 -21.69 -5.94
CA LEU A 44 2.95 -22.50 -6.56
C LEU A 44 1.65 -21.69 -6.69
N GLY A 45 1.04 -21.69 -7.89
CA GLY A 45 -0.24 -21.03 -8.14
C GLY A 45 -0.16 -19.49 -8.17
N SER A 46 1.02 -18.96 -8.48
CA SER A 46 1.35 -17.54 -8.32
C SER A 46 1.16 -16.67 -9.57
N CYS A 47 0.55 -17.17 -10.65
CA CYS A 47 0.12 -16.27 -11.71
C CYS A 47 -1.24 -15.66 -11.36
N GLU A 48 -1.24 -14.34 -11.21
CA GLU A 48 -2.43 -13.52 -11.03
C GLU A 48 -2.34 -12.35 -12.00
N VAL A 49 -3.42 -12.12 -12.75
CA VAL A 49 -3.56 -10.98 -13.65
C VAL A 49 -4.86 -10.27 -13.29
N ARG A 50 -4.74 -9.01 -12.89
CA ARG A 50 -5.87 -8.14 -12.60
C ARG A 50 -6.08 -7.17 -13.73
N LEU A 51 -7.32 -7.10 -14.22
CA LEU A 51 -7.72 -6.26 -15.33
C LEU A 51 -8.81 -5.30 -14.89
N PHE A 52 -8.56 -4.01 -15.08
CA PHE A 52 -9.50 -2.96 -14.78
C PHE A 52 -9.55 -1.91 -15.89
N ARG A 53 -10.57 -1.06 -15.87
CA ARG A 53 -10.72 0.11 -16.73
C ARG A 53 -10.74 1.38 -15.90
N THR A 54 -10.06 2.40 -16.40
CA THR A 54 -10.15 3.76 -15.86
C THR A 54 -11.60 4.25 -15.88
N VAL A 55 -11.98 5.04 -14.88
CA VAL A 55 -13.28 5.68 -14.79
C VAL A 55 -13.14 7.19 -14.83
N LYS A 56 -14.22 7.86 -15.22
CA LYS A 56 -14.27 9.32 -15.20
C LYS A 56 -14.03 9.83 -13.79
N PHE A 57 -13.17 10.83 -13.68
CA PHE A 57 -12.79 11.49 -12.43
C PHE A 57 -13.98 12.04 -11.62
N ILE A 58 -15.09 12.35 -12.29
CA ILE A 58 -16.27 13.01 -11.70
C ILE A 58 -17.33 12.00 -11.21
N GLU A 59 -17.31 10.75 -11.70
CA GLU A 59 -18.42 9.80 -11.48
C GLU A 59 -18.13 8.73 -10.42
N ASP A 60 -16.86 8.33 -10.21
CA ASP A 60 -16.51 7.32 -9.19
C ASP A 60 -15.00 7.33 -8.88
N PHE A 61 -14.62 6.99 -7.65
CA PHE A 61 -13.20 6.84 -7.25
C PHE A 61 -12.68 5.40 -7.40
N SER A 62 -13.48 4.49 -7.97
CA SER A 62 -13.14 3.07 -8.09
C SER A 62 -12.96 2.64 -9.55
N LEU A 63 -11.90 1.86 -9.82
CA LEU A 63 -11.69 1.26 -11.13
C LEU A 63 -12.79 0.23 -11.45
N LYS A 64 -13.19 0.13 -12.72
CA LYS A 64 -14.18 -0.86 -13.16
C LYS A 64 -13.49 -2.17 -13.54
N PRO A 65 -13.89 -3.34 -13.02
CA PRO A 65 -13.27 -4.61 -13.42
C PRO A 65 -13.56 -4.94 -14.89
N GLU A 66 -12.53 -5.42 -15.61
CA GLU A 66 -12.65 -5.96 -16.96
C GLU A 66 -12.95 -7.46 -16.87
N ARG A 67 -14.21 -7.83 -17.12
CA ARG A 67 -14.72 -9.20 -16.95
C ARG A 67 -14.74 -9.98 -18.24
N ASP A 68 -14.78 -11.30 -18.12
CA ASP A 68 -14.96 -12.23 -19.24
C ASP A 68 -13.88 -12.08 -20.34
N ALA A 69 -12.71 -11.54 -20.00
CA ALA A 69 -11.57 -11.49 -20.90
C ALA A 69 -10.91 -12.87 -21.01
N ILE A 70 -10.34 -13.17 -22.18
CA ILE A 70 -9.49 -14.34 -22.38
C ILE A 70 -8.06 -13.90 -22.10
N VAL A 71 -7.49 -14.38 -21.00
CA VAL A 71 -6.09 -14.13 -20.64
C VAL A 71 -5.31 -15.43 -20.83
N ILE A 72 -4.27 -15.39 -21.66
CA ILE A 72 -3.43 -16.53 -21.99
C ILE A 72 -2.02 -16.24 -21.49
N LEU A 73 -1.51 -17.11 -20.63
CA LEU A 73 -0.12 -17.11 -20.17
C LEU A 73 0.72 -18.00 -21.08
N HIS A 74 1.89 -17.51 -21.46
CA HIS A 74 2.86 -18.22 -22.30
C HIS A 74 4.21 -18.34 -21.61
N ASN A 75 4.99 -19.35 -22.01
CA ASN A 75 6.42 -19.43 -21.67
C ASN A 75 7.29 -19.70 -22.90
N ASP A 76 8.59 -19.50 -22.75
CA ASP A 76 9.59 -19.74 -23.80
C ASP A 76 9.86 -21.22 -24.13
N LYS A 77 9.22 -22.17 -23.41
CA LYS A 77 9.16 -23.59 -23.77
C LYS A 77 8.04 -23.91 -24.78
N GLY A 78 7.18 -22.93 -25.10
CA GLY A 78 6.05 -23.09 -26.01
C GLY A 78 4.79 -23.65 -25.35
N GLU A 79 4.72 -23.65 -24.02
CA GLU A 79 3.50 -24.00 -23.27
C GLU A 79 2.60 -22.77 -23.14
N THR A 80 1.29 -23.02 -23.12
CA THR A 80 0.27 -21.98 -22.95
C THR A 80 -0.78 -22.42 -21.94
N GLU A 81 -1.21 -21.52 -21.06
CA GLU A 81 -2.29 -21.76 -20.10
C GLU A 81 -3.31 -20.62 -20.15
N VAL A 82 -4.60 -20.96 -20.28
CA VAL A 82 -5.68 -19.98 -20.16
C VAL A 82 -5.99 -19.76 -18.68
N LEU A 83 -5.88 -18.50 -18.25
CA LEU A 83 -6.21 -18.11 -16.89
C LEU A 83 -7.74 -18.05 -16.70
N LYS A 84 -8.21 -18.34 -15.49
CA LYS A 84 -9.63 -18.28 -15.15
C LYS A 84 -9.92 -17.11 -14.23
N GLU A 85 -10.99 -16.38 -14.54
CA GLU A 85 -11.54 -15.36 -13.68
C GLU A 85 -12.06 -15.99 -12.38
N SER A 86 -11.46 -15.64 -11.25
CA SER A 86 -11.85 -16.10 -9.90
C SER A 86 -12.82 -15.12 -9.24
N GLU A 87 -12.57 -13.83 -9.46
CA GLU A 87 -13.33 -12.67 -9.00
C GLU A 87 -13.43 -11.67 -10.16
N PRO A 88 -14.40 -10.75 -10.17
CA PRO A 88 -14.53 -9.74 -11.21
C PRO A 88 -13.20 -9.04 -11.53
N GLY A 89 -12.66 -9.29 -12.72
CA GLY A 89 -11.39 -8.72 -13.20
C GLY A 89 -10.12 -9.37 -12.66
N ILE A 90 -10.18 -10.46 -11.90
CA ILE A 90 -9.01 -11.16 -11.33
C ILE A 90 -8.90 -12.56 -11.94
N TYR A 91 -7.80 -12.83 -12.63
CA TYR A 91 -7.56 -14.05 -13.39
C TYR A 91 -6.36 -14.82 -12.82
N HIS A 92 -6.48 -16.15 -12.64
CA HIS A 92 -5.39 -17.00 -12.12
C HIS A 92 -5.16 -18.27 -12.93
N ASN A 93 -4.02 -18.94 -12.71
CA ASN A 93 -3.81 -20.30 -13.23
C ASN A 93 -4.96 -21.21 -12.80
N SER A 94 -5.40 -22.07 -13.72
CA SER A 94 -6.51 -22.99 -13.46
C SER A 94 -6.09 -24.44 -13.36
N THR A 95 -4.94 -24.76 -13.91
CA THR A 95 -4.37 -26.12 -13.97
C THR A 95 -2.97 -26.18 -13.37
N ASN A 96 -2.32 -25.03 -13.14
CA ASN A 96 -0.91 -24.91 -12.78
C ASN A 96 -0.01 -25.65 -13.80
N LEU A 97 -0.38 -25.60 -15.08
CA LEU A 97 0.43 -26.16 -16.16
C LEU A 97 1.74 -25.39 -16.28
N ILE A 98 1.63 -24.05 -16.16
CA ILE A 98 2.78 -23.15 -16.14
C ILE A 98 2.99 -22.68 -14.70
N GLN A 99 4.13 -23.06 -14.12
CA GLN A 99 4.68 -22.47 -12.91
C GLN A 99 5.90 -21.63 -13.27
N GLY A 100 6.12 -20.53 -12.55
CA GLY A 100 7.34 -19.75 -12.71
C GLY A 100 8.59 -20.56 -12.38
N GLU A 101 9.54 -20.56 -13.29
CA GLU A 101 10.82 -21.25 -13.18
C GLU A 101 11.95 -20.26 -13.46
N ILE A 102 13.00 -20.33 -12.64
CA ILE A 102 14.18 -19.49 -12.78
C ILE A 102 14.81 -19.70 -14.17
N GLY A 103 15.11 -18.61 -14.85
CA GLY A 103 15.73 -18.60 -16.17
C GLY A 103 14.78 -18.74 -17.34
N GLN A 104 13.46 -18.83 -17.10
CA GLN A 104 12.44 -18.83 -18.15
C GLN A 104 11.80 -17.46 -18.32
N THR A 105 11.28 -17.27 -19.53
CA THR A 105 10.62 -16.05 -19.95
C THR A 105 9.12 -16.27 -20.08
N TYR A 106 8.32 -15.31 -19.60
CA TYR A 106 6.87 -15.37 -19.58
C TYR A 106 6.25 -14.11 -20.18
N TRP A 107 5.10 -14.26 -20.82
CA TRP A 107 4.28 -13.13 -21.29
C TRP A 107 2.80 -13.51 -21.28
N ILE A 108 1.95 -12.50 -21.38
CA ILE A 108 0.50 -12.68 -21.47
C ILE A 108 -0.06 -12.09 -22.76
N GLU A 109 -1.07 -12.75 -23.30
CA GLU A 109 -2.00 -12.23 -24.29
C GLU A 109 -3.35 -12.00 -23.63
N ILE A 110 -4.00 -10.88 -23.92
CA ILE A 110 -5.32 -10.52 -23.40
C ILE A 110 -6.23 -10.22 -24.58
N GLN A 111 -7.36 -10.90 -24.64
CA GLN A 111 -8.48 -10.58 -25.52
C GLN A 111 -9.69 -10.19 -24.68
N THR A 112 -10.11 -8.94 -24.79
CA THR A 112 -11.26 -8.41 -24.06
C THR A 112 -12.57 -8.80 -24.74
N LEU A 113 -13.69 -8.68 -24.01
CA LEU A 113 -15.02 -9.05 -24.54
C LEU A 113 -15.45 -8.20 -25.76
N ASN A 114 -14.98 -6.95 -25.84
CA ASN A 114 -15.21 -6.06 -26.99
C ASN A 114 -14.27 -6.32 -28.18
N GLY A 115 -13.35 -7.29 -28.07
CA GLY A 115 -12.46 -7.73 -29.15
C GLY A 115 -11.13 -6.97 -29.27
N GLU A 116 -10.80 -6.12 -28.30
CA GLU A 116 -9.47 -5.52 -28.20
C GLU A 116 -8.44 -6.57 -27.79
N ASN A 117 -7.22 -6.49 -28.34
CA ASN A 117 -6.15 -7.43 -28.03
C ASN A 117 -4.92 -6.68 -27.52
N TYR A 118 -4.30 -7.24 -26.49
CA TYR A 118 -3.11 -6.71 -25.84
C TYR A 118 -2.11 -7.83 -25.59
N GLU A 119 -0.83 -7.48 -25.59
CA GLU A 119 0.26 -8.42 -25.35
C GLU A 119 1.36 -7.75 -24.51
N SER A 120 1.90 -8.50 -23.54
CA SER A 120 3.06 -8.05 -22.77
C SER A 120 4.37 -8.37 -23.50
N ILE A 121 5.40 -7.55 -23.30
CA ILE A 121 6.76 -7.91 -23.66
C ILE A 121 7.19 -9.12 -22.79
N PRO A 122 7.88 -10.13 -23.37
CA PRO A 122 8.42 -11.25 -22.62
C PRO A 122 9.38 -10.82 -21.49
N GLU A 123 9.11 -11.31 -20.28
CA GLU A 123 9.84 -11.00 -19.04
C GLU A 123 10.60 -12.23 -18.53
N LEU A 124 11.88 -12.06 -18.22
CA LEU A 124 12.76 -13.12 -17.70
C LEU A 124 12.66 -13.23 -16.18
N MET A 125 12.37 -14.43 -15.68
CA MET A 125 12.44 -14.73 -14.25
C MET A 125 13.90 -14.92 -13.81
N HIS A 126 14.47 -13.88 -13.22
CA HIS A 126 15.84 -13.89 -12.71
C HIS A 126 16.02 -14.78 -11.47
N SER A 127 17.27 -15.14 -11.16
CA SER A 127 17.64 -15.90 -9.95
C SER A 127 17.25 -15.14 -8.66
N PRO A 128 16.77 -15.79 -7.60
CA PRO A 128 16.28 -15.10 -6.40
C PRO A 128 17.41 -14.42 -5.62
N PHE A 129 17.06 -13.37 -4.89
CA PHE A 129 17.86 -12.88 -3.77
C PHE A 129 17.51 -13.68 -2.50
N ASP A 130 18.54 -14.05 -1.75
CA ASP A 130 18.42 -14.62 -0.41
C ASP A 130 18.44 -13.52 0.65
N ILE A 131 17.35 -13.40 1.41
CA ILE A 131 17.24 -12.63 2.65
C ILE A 131 18.11 -13.31 3.71
N SER A 132 19.31 -12.77 3.90
CA SER A 132 20.31 -13.30 4.82
C SER A 132 19.89 -13.06 6.27
N SER A 133 19.43 -11.85 6.58
CA SER A 133 19.04 -11.44 7.94
C SER A 133 17.87 -10.45 7.89
N ILE A 134 17.08 -10.42 8.96
CA ILE A 134 16.13 -9.34 9.25
C ILE A 134 16.36 -8.98 10.72
N TYR A 135 16.62 -7.71 11.01
CA TYR A 135 17.01 -7.24 12.33
C TYR A 135 16.47 -5.83 12.61
N GLY A 136 16.36 -5.48 13.89
CA GLY A 136 15.93 -4.16 14.32
C GLY A 136 17.09 -3.37 14.91
N GLU A 137 17.14 -2.08 14.61
CA GLU A 137 18.08 -1.14 15.23
C GLU A 137 17.36 0.10 15.73
N GLU A 138 17.80 0.62 16.87
CA GLU A 138 17.25 1.85 17.45
C GLU A 138 17.78 3.06 16.69
N LEU A 139 16.87 3.98 16.39
CA LEU A 139 17.18 5.21 15.68
C LEU A 139 16.32 6.36 16.19
N GLU A 140 16.73 7.58 15.86
CA GLU A 140 15.98 8.80 16.19
C GLU A 140 15.39 9.39 14.91
N VAL A 141 14.08 9.64 14.92
CA VAL A 141 13.35 10.28 13.84
C VAL A 141 13.11 11.75 14.19
N ILE A 142 13.32 12.63 13.21
CA ILE A 142 12.98 14.04 13.33
C ILE A 142 11.56 14.23 12.79
N LYS A 143 10.66 14.71 13.65
CA LYS A 143 9.26 15.05 13.31
C LYS A 143 9.21 16.36 12.52
N GLU A 144 8.06 16.62 11.88
CA GLU A 144 7.83 17.85 11.11
C GLU A 144 8.03 19.13 11.94
N ASP A 145 7.71 19.08 13.23
CA ASP A 145 7.91 20.19 14.17
C ASP A 145 9.36 20.35 14.65
N GLY A 146 10.28 19.54 14.13
CA GLY A 146 11.70 19.51 14.49
C GLY A 146 12.00 18.77 15.80
N SER A 147 10.99 18.24 16.48
CA SER A 147 11.20 17.41 17.67
C SER A 147 11.75 16.04 17.29
N LYS A 148 12.46 15.43 18.24
CA LYS A 148 13.08 14.11 18.08
C LYS A 148 12.22 13.06 18.76
N GLU A 149 12.09 11.91 18.13
CA GLU A 149 11.39 10.74 18.66
C GLU A 149 12.23 9.48 18.43
N ASN A 150 12.34 8.64 19.45
CA ASN A 150 12.97 7.34 19.29
C ASN A 150 12.11 6.42 18.43
N ALA A 151 12.75 5.52 17.71
CA ALA A 151 12.10 4.52 16.90
C ALA A 151 12.99 3.29 16.79
N VAL A 152 12.40 2.20 16.31
CA VAL A 152 13.16 1.05 15.82
C VAL A 152 12.97 0.99 14.31
N GLY A 153 14.09 1.01 13.58
CA GLY A 153 14.12 0.68 12.16
C GLY A 153 14.31 -0.82 12.01
N ILE A 154 13.51 -1.42 11.13
CA ILE A 154 13.67 -2.81 10.73
C ILE A 154 14.43 -2.85 9.41
N PHE A 155 15.56 -3.54 9.42
CA PHE A 155 16.49 -3.65 8.31
C PHE A 155 16.64 -5.10 7.86
N PHE A 156 17.10 -5.29 6.63
CA PHE A 156 17.47 -6.60 6.11
C PHE A 156 18.75 -6.53 5.27
N ASP A 157 19.43 -7.67 5.22
CA ASP A 157 20.55 -7.92 4.31
C ASP A 157 20.13 -8.98 3.28
N ALA A 158 20.54 -8.81 2.04
CA ALA A 158 20.21 -9.73 0.96
C ALA A 158 21.37 -9.94 -0.01
N LYS A 159 21.45 -11.13 -0.61
CA LYS A 159 22.44 -11.45 -1.63
C LYS A 159 21.85 -12.33 -2.72
N ASN A 160 22.26 -12.13 -3.96
CA ASN A 160 21.94 -13.04 -5.06
C ASN A 160 23.12 -14.02 -5.25
N PRO A 161 22.95 -15.32 -4.95
CA PRO A 161 24.07 -16.27 -4.86
C PRO A 161 24.91 -16.42 -6.14
N ASP A 162 24.29 -16.29 -7.30
CA ASP A 162 24.92 -16.42 -8.62
C ASP A 162 25.37 -15.08 -9.23
N ASN A 163 25.09 -13.96 -8.56
CA ASN A 163 25.44 -12.59 -8.98
C ASN A 163 24.88 -12.20 -10.37
N THR A 164 23.76 -12.79 -10.79
CA THR A 164 23.13 -12.51 -12.08
C THR A 164 22.01 -11.48 -11.97
N SER A 165 21.30 -11.45 -10.85
CA SER A 165 20.17 -10.54 -10.59
C SER A 165 20.66 -9.17 -10.15
N LYS A 166 20.14 -8.12 -10.77
CA LYS A 166 20.63 -6.75 -10.61
C LYS A 166 19.66 -5.83 -9.89
N TYR A 167 18.37 -6.12 -9.95
CA TYR A 167 17.34 -5.26 -9.43
C TYR A 167 16.48 -6.07 -8.47
N LEU A 168 16.16 -5.47 -7.34
CA LEU A 168 15.27 -6.08 -6.36
C LEU A 168 14.12 -5.14 -6.01
N ARG A 169 12.97 -5.74 -5.68
CA ARG A 169 11.78 -5.09 -5.13
C ARG A 169 11.40 -5.84 -3.87
N TRP A 170 10.90 -5.15 -2.86
CA TRP A 170 10.37 -5.82 -1.69
C TRP A 170 9.08 -5.20 -1.21
N GLU A 171 8.22 -6.07 -0.72
CA GLU A 171 7.01 -5.70 0.01
C GLU A 171 7.02 -6.41 1.36
N TYR A 172 6.29 -5.84 2.30
CA TYR A 172 6.15 -6.43 3.60
C TYR A 172 4.75 -6.16 4.13
N ARG A 173 4.32 -7.08 4.98
CA ARG A 173 3.18 -6.90 5.85
C ARG A 173 3.62 -7.13 7.28
N GLU A 174 2.87 -6.55 8.19
CA GLU A 174 3.14 -6.68 9.61
C GLU A 174 1.92 -7.20 10.34
N SER A 175 2.18 -7.81 11.49
CA SER A 175 1.16 -8.11 12.47
C SER A 175 1.76 -8.04 13.87
N TYR A 176 0.96 -7.69 14.86
CA TYR A 176 1.44 -7.56 16.24
C TYR A 176 0.40 -8.01 17.24
N GLU A 177 0.83 -8.29 18.47
CA GLU A 177 -0.07 -8.62 19.57
C GLU A 177 -0.69 -7.35 20.17
N TRP A 178 -2.01 -7.23 20.02
CA TRP A 178 -2.79 -6.17 20.66
C TRP A 178 -3.45 -6.69 21.93
N HIS A 179 -3.20 -6.03 23.06
CA HIS A 179 -3.90 -6.30 24.32
C HIS A 179 -4.85 -5.15 24.66
N SER A 180 -6.13 -5.44 24.87
CA SER A 180 -7.13 -4.44 25.27
C SER A 180 -6.80 -3.87 26.66
N PRO A 181 -6.55 -2.54 26.79
CA PRO A 181 -6.07 -1.94 28.04
C PRO A 181 -7.14 -1.85 29.14
N PHE A 182 -8.42 -2.02 28.80
CA PHE A 182 -9.52 -1.92 29.75
C PHE A 182 -10.35 -3.20 29.80
N LYS A 183 -10.84 -3.52 30.99
CA LYS A 183 -11.82 -4.57 31.20
C LYS A 183 -13.20 -3.94 31.36
N VAL A 184 -14.23 -4.60 30.82
CA VAL A 184 -15.63 -4.24 31.04
C VAL A 184 -16.35 -5.40 31.70
N GLN A 185 -17.28 -5.11 32.62
CA GLN A 185 -18.02 -6.16 33.34
C GLN A 185 -19.15 -6.77 32.48
N THR A 186 -19.58 -6.06 31.44
CA THR A 186 -20.65 -6.47 30.53
C THR A 186 -20.06 -6.76 29.16
N LYS A 187 -20.39 -7.93 28.59
CA LYS A 187 -19.95 -8.32 27.26
C LYS A 187 -20.45 -7.32 26.21
N LEU A 188 -19.54 -6.85 25.35
CA LEU A 188 -19.84 -5.99 24.20
C LEU A 188 -20.02 -6.81 22.90
N SER A 189 -19.47 -8.03 22.86
CA SER A 189 -19.62 -8.98 21.76
C SER A 189 -19.93 -10.40 22.25
N ASP A 190 -20.33 -11.28 21.32
CA ASP A 190 -20.61 -12.68 21.61
C ASP A 190 -19.33 -13.48 21.98
N THR A 191 -18.19 -13.05 21.43
CA THR A 191 -16.88 -13.68 21.61
C THR A 191 -15.86 -12.69 22.16
N PRO A 192 -16.03 -12.19 23.40
CA PRO A 192 -15.16 -11.17 23.96
C PRO A 192 -13.72 -11.71 24.07
N THR A 193 -12.76 -10.98 23.50
CA THR A 193 -11.33 -11.29 23.63
C THR A 193 -10.54 -10.04 23.99
N GLU A 194 -9.52 -10.24 24.82
CA GLU A 194 -8.58 -9.18 25.22
C GLU A 194 -7.31 -9.19 24.36
N ILE A 195 -7.07 -10.26 23.58
CA ILE A 195 -5.89 -10.42 22.74
C ILE A 195 -6.32 -10.61 21.28
N CYS A 196 -5.74 -9.82 20.39
CA CYS A 196 -5.98 -9.84 18.95
C CYS A 196 -4.68 -9.61 18.16
N TYR A 197 -4.75 -9.84 16.85
CA TYR A 197 -3.62 -9.79 15.94
C TYR A 197 -3.88 -8.84 14.76
N PRO A 198 -3.85 -7.51 14.96
CA PRO A 198 -3.90 -6.55 13.85
C PRO A 198 -2.94 -6.95 12.73
N THR A 199 -3.35 -6.74 11.49
CA THR A 199 -2.54 -6.99 10.30
C THR A 199 -2.59 -5.74 9.43
N ASN A 200 -1.44 -5.26 9.01
CA ASN A 200 -1.33 -4.15 8.07
C ASN A 200 -0.51 -4.61 6.86
N ASP A 201 -1.08 -4.44 5.68
CA ASP A 201 -0.38 -4.60 4.41
C ASP A 201 0.02 -3.21 3.92
N PHE A 202 1.30 -3.06 3.53
CA PHE A 202 1.81 -1.78 3.06
C PHE A 202 1.98 -1.78 1.55
N ASN A 203 1.30 -0.85 0.88
CA ASN A 203 1.45 -0.63 -0.56
C ASN A 203 2.65 0.29 -0.88
N LEU A 204 3.73 0.20 -0.09
CA LEU A 204 4.93 1.00 -0.31
C LEU A 204 5.76 0.40 -1.44
N ILE A 205 6.16 1.24 -2.38
CA ILE A 205 7.02 0.83 -3.49
C ILE A 205 8.47 0.91 -3.02
N ASN A 206 9.08 -0.26 -2.79
CA ASN A 206 10.49 -0.36 -2.42
C ASN A 206 11.26 -1.12 -3.50
N VAL A 207 12.27 -0.46 -4.04
CA VAL A 207 13.14 -0.99 -5.10
C VAL A 207 14.58 -0.58 -4.83
N PHE A 208 15.53 -1.38 -5.30
CA PHE A 208 16.96 -1.11 -5.16
C PHE A 208 17.75 -1.64 -6.37
N ASP A 209 18.69 -0.83 -6.84
CA ASP A 209 19.56 -1.14 -7.98
C ASP A 209 20.95 -1.59 -7.52
N LEU A 210 21.29 -2.83 -7.86
CA LEU A 210 22.60 -3.45 -7.65
C LEU A 210 23.38 -3.58 -8.97
N SER A 211 22.96 -2.97 -10.08
CA SER A 211 23.55 -3.11 -11.41
C SER A 211 25.06 -2.81 -11.42
N ASP A 212 25.48 -1.77 -10.70
CA ASP A 212 26.87 -1.33 -10.55
C ASP A 212 27.72 -2.19 -9.61
N PHE A 213 27.11 -3.12 -8.85
CA PHE A 213 27.82 -3.94 -7.87
C PHE A 213 28.38 -5.21 -8.52
N THR A 214 29.66 -5.51 -8.34
CA THR A 214 30.24 -6.77 -8.83
C THR A 214 29.68 -7.99 -8.11
N ILE A 215 29.53 -7.88 -6.79
CA ILE A 215 28.86 -8.87 -5.94
C ILE A 215 27.47 -8.33 -5.67
N LYS A 216 26.43 -9.11 -6.00
CA LYS A 216 25.03 -8.70 -5.87
C LYS A 216 24.56 -8.90 -4.44
N GLU A 217 25.12 -8.10 -3.54
CA GLU A 217 24.83 -8.11 -2.11
C GLU A 217 24.51 -6.69 -1.64
N THR A 218 23.48 -6.58 -0.81
CA THR A 218 23.09 -5.35 -0.13
C THR A 218 22.95 -5.62 1.36
N ASN A 219 23.36 -4.66 2.16
CA ASN A 219 23.30 -4.74 3.60
C ASN A 219 22.57 -3.51 4.12
N HIS A 220 21.84 -3.68 5.23
CA HIS A 220 21.24 -2.58 5.97
C HIS A 220 20.18 -1.80 5.17
N LEU A 221 19.35 -2.49 4.39
CA LEU A 221 18.22 -1.87 3.72
C LEU A 221 17.05 -1.70 4.69
N LEU A 222 16.58 -0.46 4.85
CA LEU A 222 15.44 -0.13 5.69
C LEU A 222 14.14 -0.63 5.06
N THR A 223 13.31 -1.31 5.85
CA THR A 223 11.99 -1.80 5.44
C THR A 223 10.86 -1.10 6.17
N SER A 224 10.90 -1.09 7.50
CA SER A 224 9.85 -0.54 8.34
C SER A 224 10.45 0.33 9.44
N LYS A 225 9.65 1.26 9.96
CA LYS A 225 9.97 2.08 11.12
C LYS A 225 8.82 2.00 12.10
N ILE A 226 9.13 1.72 13.36
CA ILE A 226 8.17 1.65 14.45
C ILE A 226 8.53 2.75 15.44
N LEU A 227 7.66 3.75 15.55
CA LEU A 227 7.87 4.92 16.39
C LEU A 227 7.59 4.58 17.85
N GLN A 228 8.28 5.25 18.77
CA GLN A 228 8.14 5.00 20.21
C GLN A 228 6.69 5.10 20.70
N HIS A 229 5.87 5.99 20.16
CA HIS A 229 4.47 6.14 20.57
C HIS A 229 3.54 5.03 20.02
N GLU A 230 4.01 4.21 19.08
CA GLU A 230 3.25 3.08 18.56
C GLU A 230 3.34 1.90 19.53
N ILE A 231 2.22 1.22 19.74
CA ILE A 231 2.13 0.08 20.67
C ILE A 231 2.58 -1.25 20.04
N LYS A 232 3.00 -1.23 18.76
CA LYS A 232 3.25 -2.43 17.94
C LYS A 232 4.31 -3.35 18.55
N LEU A 233 5.30 -2.77 19.23
CA LEU A 233 6.41 -3.50 19.88
C LEU A 233 6.22 -3.70 21.38
N GLU A 234 5.04 -3.40 21.94
CA GLU A 234 4.80 -3.60 23.38
C GLU A 234 4.83 -5.09 23.76
N HIS A 235 4.44 -5.97 22.84
CA HIS A 235 4.44 -7.42 23.01
C HIS A 235 5.24 -8.10 21.90
N GLN A 236 4.57 -8.82 21.00
CA GLN A 236 5.18 -9.46 19.84
C GLN A 236 4.85 -8.68 18.57
N TYR A 237 5.87 -8.38 17.78
CA TYR A 237 5.74 -7.79 16.45
C TYR A 237 6.31 -8.76 15.41
N LEU A 238 5.56 -9.02 14.35
CA LEU A 238 5.93 -9.89 13.26
C LEU A 238 6.03 -9.08 11.97
N LEU A 239 7.20 -9.15 11.33
CA LEU A 239 7.39 -8.70 9.97
C LEU A 239 7.40 -9.93 9.04
N ASP A 240 6.62 -9.90 7.97
CA ASP A 240 6.63 -10.89 6.90
C ASP A 240 6.99 -10.18 5.59
N MET A 241 8.16 -10.50 5.04
CA MET A 241 8.75 -9.81 3.90
C MET A 241 8.81 -10.75 2.69
N SER A 242 8.44 -10.22 1.53
CA SER A 242 8.67 -10.85 0.22
C SER A 242 9.67 -10.04 -0.57
N LEU A 243 10.78 -10.67 -0.98
CA LEU A 243 11.85 -10.07 -1.75
C LEU A 243 11.85 -10.65 -3.17
N TYR A 244 11.71 -9.78 -4.16
CA TYR A 244 11.61 -10.11 -5.58
C TYR A 244 12.88 -9.76 -6.33
N SER A 245 13.33 -10.67 -7.21
CA SER A 245 14.29 -10.35 -8.27
C SER A 245 13.52 -9.96 -9.52
N ILE A 246 13.75 -8.74 -10.01
CA ILE A 246 12.99 -8.15 -11.13
C ILE A 246 13.90 -7.78 -12.29
N THR A 247 13.31 -7.59 -13.48
CA THR A 247 14.02 -7.11 -14.66
C THR A 247 14.33 -5.61 -14.55
N GLN A 248 15.17 -5.10 -15.46
CA GLN A 248 15.44 -3.66 -15.55
C GLN A 248 14.18 -2.85 -15.88
N GLY A 249 13.36 -3.32 -16.85
CA GLY A 249 12.14 -2.62 -17.25
C GLY A 249 11.14 -2.53 -16.09
N ASN A 250 11.05 -3.59 -15.28
CA ASN A 250 10.21 -3.63 -14.10
C ASN A 250 10.72 -2.66 -13.01
N TYR A 251 12.04 -2.61 -12.78
CA TYR A 251 12.65 -1.63 -11.87
C TYR A 251 12.35 -0.18 -12.27
N GLU A 252 12.54 0.15 -13.55
CA GLU A 252 12.26 1.48 -14.09
C GLU A 252 10.77 1.84 -13.96
N PHE A 253 9.87 0.88 -14.20
CA PHE A 253 8.43 1.06 -14.00
C PHE A 253 8.12 1.45 -12.53
N TRP A 254 8.63 0.69 -11.56
CA TRP A 254 8.37 0.95 -10.15
C TRP A 254 9.05 2.21 -9.62
N GLU A 255 10.26 2.55 -10.06
CA GLU A 255 10.90 3.83 -9.72
C GLU A 255 10.05 5.02 -10.19
N ASN A 256 9.50 4.94 -11.41
CA ASN A 256 8.61 5.99 -11.93
C ASN A 256 7.29 6.06 -11.14
N MET A 257 6.69 4.90 -10.79
CA MET A 257 5.50 4.85 -9.92
C MET A 257 5.76 5.46 -8.54
N LYS A 258 6.92 5.16 -7.95
CA LYS A 258 7.35 5.70 -6.65
C LYS A 258 7.54 7.21 -6.70
N ALA A 259 8.12 7.73 -7.78
CA ALA A 259 8.26 9.18 -7.99
C ALA A 259 6.91 9.90 -8.03
N ILE A 260 5.89 9.30 -8.66
CA ILE A 260 4.52 9.85 -8.67
C ILE A 260 3.91 9.83 -7.27
N HIS A 261 3.99 8.71 -6.56
CA HIS A 261 3.42 8.60 -5.21
C HIS A 261 4.08 9.60 -4.22
N GLN A 262 5.35 9.94 -4.42
CA GLN A 262 6.08 10.90 -3.58
C GLN A 262 5.93 12.36 -4.04
N SER A 263 5.43 12.60 -5.25
CA SER A 263 5.10 13.96 -5.70
C SER A 263 3.86 14.46 -4.96
N ASN A 264 3.97 15.56 -4.24
CA ASN A 264 2.91 16.08 -3.37
C ASN A 264 1.87 16.91 -4.15
N GLY A 265 1.79 16.72 -5.47
CA GLY A 265 0.88 17.46 -6.35
C GLY A 265 1.12 18.97 -6.34
N ASN A 266 2.34 19.43 -6.05
CA ASN A 266 2.67 20.85 -6.11
C ASN A 266 2.67 21.32 -7.57
N LEU A 267 2.27 22.57 -7.84
CA LEU A 267 2.14 23.14 -9.19
C LEU A 267 3.46 23.13 -10.00
N TYR A 268 4.59 22.95 -9.30
CA TYR A 268 5.94 22.90 -9.88
C TYR A 268 6.57 21.51 -9.83
N ASP A 269 5.84 20.49 -9.39
CA ASP A 269 6.32 19.12 -9.46
C ASP A 269 6.44 18.73 -10.94
N VAL A 270 7.56 18.12 -11.30
CA VAL A 270 7.75 17.57 -12.65
C VAL A 270 6.71 16.46 -12.78
N LEU A 271 5.66 16.70 -13.56
CA LEU A 271 4.71 15.65 -13.93
C LEU A 271 5.52 14.52 -14.56
N PRO A 272 5.58 13.34 -13.92
CA PRO A 272 6.38 12.25 -14.46
C PRO A 272 5.86 11.90 -15.84
N ALA A 273 6.78 11.68 -16.78
CA ALA A 273 6.42 11.24 -18.13
C ALA A 273 5.51 10.00 -18.03
N ASN A 274 4.53 9.88 -18.94
CA ASN A 274 3.60 8.75 -19.01
C ASN A 274 4.33 7.44 -18.66
N ILE A 275 3.95 6.82 -17.54
CA ILE A 275 4.56 5.57 -17.08
C ILE A 275 4.28 4.54 -18.15
N LYS A 276 5.30 4.17 -18.92
CA LYS A 276 5.18 3.14 -19.92
C LYS A 276 5.38 1.79 -19.24
N GLY A 277 4.33 0.99 -19.29
CA GLY A 277 4.39 -0.42 -18.94
C GLY A 277 5.07 -1.27 -20.01
N ASN A 278 5.02 -2.59 -19.81
CA ASN A 278 5.44 -3.56 -20.83
C ASN A 278 4.27 -4.16 -21.63
N ILE A 279 3.05 -3.63 -21.50
CA ILE A 279 1.89 -4.05 -22.29
C ILE A 279 1.74 -3.14 -23.51
N SER A 280 1.44 -3.73 -24.65
CA SER A 280 1.11 -3.02 -25.89
C SER A 280 -0.20 -3.53 -26.45
N SER A 281 -0.94 -2.66 -27.14
CA SER A 281 -2.14 -3.07 -27.87
C SER A 281 -1.79 -3.48 -29.30
N CYS A 282 -2.57 -4.40 -29.87
CA CYS A 282 -2.37 -4.83 -31.24
C CYS A 282 -2.92 -3.83 -32.29
N SER A 283 -3.53 -2.72 -31.86
CA SER A 283 -4.12 -1.70 -32.74
C SER A 283 -3.74 -0.29 -32.30
N ASP A 284 -3.32 0.55 -33.25
CA ASP A 284 -2.77 1.91 -33.02
C ASP A 284 -3.66 2.86 -32.18
N ASN A 285 -4.94 2.55 -31.99
CA ASN A 285 -5.91 3.37 -31.27
C ASN A 285 -6.20 2.91 -29.82
N CYS A 286 -5.62 1.79 -29.36
CA CYS A 286 -5.91 1.28 -28.02
C CYS A 286 -4.77 1.65 -27.05
N GLU A 287 -5.07 2.45 -26.04
CA GLU A 287 -4.16 2.75 -24.95
C GLU A 287 -4.25 1.67 -23.85
N VAL A 288 -3.13 1.40 -23.18
CA VAL A 288 -3.04 0.45 -22.07
C VAL A 288 -2.02 0.95 -21.03
N LEU A 289 -2.32 0.69 -19.77
CA LEU A 289 -1.49 1.01 -18.62
C LEU A 289 -1.17 -0.25 -17.81
N GLY A 290 -0.09 -0.18 -17.04
CA GLY A 290 0.29 -1.24 -16.10
C GLY A 290 1.32 -2.21 -16.66
N TYR A 291 1.59 -3.31 -15.95
CA TYR A 291 2.76 -4.15 -16.14
C TYR A 291 2.42 -5.63 -15.93
N PHE A 292 3.08 -6.52 -16.66
CA PHE A 292 3.13 -7.94 -16.37
C PHE A 292 4.54 -8.30 -15.89
N GLU A 293 4.67 -8.74 -14.63
CA GLU A 293 5.93 -9.06 -13.95
C GLU A 293 6.19 -10.57 -13.98
N ALA A 294 7.40 -10.98 -14.38
CA ALA A 294 7.91 -12.32 -14.08
C ALA A 294 9.09 -12.21 -13.11
N SER A 295 8.87 -12.58 -11.85
CA SER A 295 9.86 -12.39 -10.79
C SER A 295 10.02 -13.62 -9.93
N SER A 296 11.25 -13.92 -9.53
CA SER A 296 11.46 -14.88 -8.45
C SER A 296 11.27 -14.19 -7.11
N VAL A 297 10.70 -14.89 -6.15
CA VAL A 297 10.40 -14.40 -4.81
C VAL A 297 11.04 -15.29 -3.75
N GLN A 298 11.54 -14.65 -2.70
CA GLN A 298 11.85 -15.30 -1.43
C GLN A 298 11.09 -14.59 -0.30
N THR A 299 10.39 -15.38 0.49
CA THR A 299 9.62 -14.90 1.64
C THR A 299 10.32 -15.28 2.95
N LYS A 300 10.45 -14.32 3.88
CA LYS A 300 11.01 -14.56 5.21
C LYS A 300 10.27 -13.73 6.25
N ASN A 301 9.91 -14.37 7.35
CA ASN A 301 9.31 -13.70 8.50
C ASN A 301 10.30 -13.60 9.66
N LYS A 302 10.07 -12.60 10.53
CA LYS A 302 10.85 -12.38 11.74
C LYS A 302 9.96 -11.81 12.84
N LEU A 303 9.93 -12.52 13.96
CA LEU A 303 9.31 -12.06 15.20
C LEU A 303 10.32 -11.23 16.00
N PHE A 304 9.82 -10.14 16.56
CA PHE A 304 10.53 -9.18 17.40
C PHE A 304 9.79 -9.02 18.73
N SER A 305 10.53 -9.01 19.82
CA SER A 305 10.01 -8.76 21.17
C SER A 305 10.52 -7.43 21.73
N LYS A 306 9.73 -6.77 22.59
CA LYS A 306 10.14 -5.55 23.32
C LYS A 306 11.54 -5.64 23.92
N ASN A 307 11.87 -6.79 24.52
CA ASN A 307 13.14 -7.03 25.23
C ASN A 307 14.39 -7.05 24.33
N GLU A 308 14.23 -7.05 23.00
CA GLU A 308 15.34 -6.90 22.05
C GLU A 308 15.80 -5.43 21.96
N PHE A 309 15.00 -4.50 22.48
CA PHE A 309 15.23 -3.06 22.40
C PHE A 309 15.24 -2.43 23.80
N THR A 310 15.96 -1.32 23.92
CA THR A 310 16.01 -0.42 25.08
C THR A 310 15.03 0.74 24.97
N VAL A 311 14.50 1.04 23.77
CA VAL A 311 13.41 2.02 23.57
C VAL A 311 12.20 1.65 24.42
N ASP A 312 11.76 2.61 25.23
CA ASP A 312 10.54 2.47 26.03
C ASP A 312 9.32 2.85 25.18
N PHE A 313 8.78 1.86 24.49
CA PHE A 313 7.56 2.00 23.68
C PHE A 313 6.33 2.33 24.53
N SER A 314 5.35 2.99 23.90
CA SER A 314 4.08 3.29 24.55
C SER A 314 3.40 2.00 25.03
N ASP A 315 3.10 1.95 26.32
CA ASP A 315 2.30 0.91 26.96
C ASP A 315 0.79 1.17 26.83
N PHE A 316 0.41 2.32 26.26
CA PHE A 316 -0.96 2.74 26.11
C PHE A 316 -1.31 3.13 24.67
N PRO A 317 -2.31 2.49 24.05
CA PRO A 317 -2.71 2.86 22.69
C PRO A 317 -3.32 4.26 22.63
N GLU A 318 -2.75 5.12 21.79
CA GLU A 318 -3.25 6.47 21.52
C GLU A 318 -4.74 6.49 21.17
N GLU A 319 -5.19 5.49 20.38
CA GLU A 319 -6.60 5.37 19.97
C GLU A 319 -7.56 5.02 21.11
N CYS A 320 -7.02 4.63 22.28
CA CYS A 320 -7.77 4.35 23.50
C CYS A 320 -7.85 5.52 24.48
N LYS A 321 -7.27 6.68 24.13
CA LYS A 321 -7.47 7.92 24.89
C LYS A 321 -8.95 8.33 24.90
N LYS A 322 -9.36 9.01 25.97
CA LYS A 322 -10.73 9.52 26.11
C LYS A 322 -11.01 10.56 25.02
N ILE A 323 -12.17 10.46 24.36
CA ILE A 323 -12.62 11.39 23.32
C ILE A 323 -13.81 12.19 23.88
N THR A 324 -13.81 13.50 23.67
CA THR A 324 -14.94 14.36 24.05
C THR A 324 -15.81 14.66 22.85
N ILE A 325 -17.06 14.20 22.87
CA ILE A 325 -18.06 14.47 21.83
C ILE A 325 -19.07 15.47 22.38
N ARG A 326 -19.32 16.55 21.64
CA ARG A 326 -20.27 17.60 22.01
C ARG A 326 -21.44 17.58 21.04
N VAL A 327 -22.66 17.49 21.57
CA VAL A 327 -23.87 17.32 20.79
C VAL A 327 -24.90 18.36 21.20
N LYS A 328 -25.50 19.04 20.21
CA LYS A 328 -26.58 20.02 20.44
C LYS A 328 -27.96 19.38 20.41
N ASP A 329 -28.16 18.34 19.62
CA ASP A 329 -29.40 17.56 19.54
C ASP A 329 -29.26 16.27 20.37
N PRO A 330 -30.07 16.07 21.43
CA PRO A 330 -30.04 14.84 22.24
C PRO A 330 -30.23 13.54 21.45
N LYS A 331 -30.79 13.59 20.23
CA LYS A 331 -30.95 12.41 19.36
C LYS A 331 -29.64 11.93 18.75
N ASN A 332 -28.62 12.79 18.63
CA ASN A 332 -27.34 12.47 17.99
C ASN A 332 -26.33 11.92 19.01
N ARG A 333 -26.72 10.85 19.72
CA ARG A 333 -25.82 10.18 20.67
C ARG A 333 -24.66 9.48 19.95
N PRO A 334 -23.49 9.34 20.62
CA PRO A 334 -22.40 8.53 20.09
C PRO A 334 -22.85 7.11 19.74
N ASP A 335 -22.41 6.62 18.59
CA ASP A 335 -22.73 5.27 18.10
C ASP A 335 -22.20 4.20 19.09
N PRO A 336 -23.09 3.40 19.72
CA PRO A 336 -22.69 2.41 20.72
C PRO A 336 -21.87 1.25 20.12
N THR A 337 -21.90 1.06 18.80
CA THR A 337 -21.05 0.07 18.11
C THR A 337 -19.60 0.53 17.98
N LYS A 338 -19.34 1.84 18.13
CA LYS A 338 -18.01 2.45 18.01
C LYS A 338 -17.47 2.94 19.33
N PHE A 339 -18.36 3.43 20.21
CA PHE A 339 -17.99 4.15 21.42
C PHE A 339 -18.67 3.59 22.67
N TYR A 340 -17.86 3.37 23.71
CA TYR A 340 -18.30 3.16 25.07
C TYR A 340 -18.38 4.51 25.80
N ILE A 341 -19.54 4.83 26.36
CA ILE A 341 -19.76 6.09 27.09
C ILE A 341 -19.26 5.93 28.52
N LEU A 342 -18.34 6.81 28.92
CA LEU A 342 -17.78 6.86 30.28
C LEU A 342 -18.56 7.81 31.16
N GLU A 343 -18.84 9.01 30.63
CA GLU A 343 -19.50 10.09 31.35
C GLU A 343 -20.44 10.83 30.37
N GLU A 344 -21.62 11.21 30.86
CA GLU A 344 -22.62 12.03 30.16
C GLU A 344 -23.04 13.17 31.09
N TYR A 345 -22.90 14.42 30.63
CA TYR A 345 -23.34 15.58 31.40
C TYR A 345 -23.73 16.74 30.49
N VAL A 346 -24.48 17.71 31.04
CA VAL A 346 -25.01 18.85 30.31
C VAL A 346 -24.30 20.12 30.74
N VAL A 347 -23.89 20.93 29.76
CA VAL A 347 -23.35 22.29 29.96
C VAL A 347 -24.17 23.27 29.13
N GLY A 348 -25.03 24.05 29.79
CA GLY A 348 -25.98 24.93 29.13
C GLY A 348 -26.98 24.13 28.28
N VAL A 349 -26.94 24.31 26.97
CA VAL A 349 -27.77 23.58 25.99
C VAL A 349 -27.01 22.46 25.27
N THR A 350 -25.75 22.21 25.64
CA THR A 350 -24.90 21.20 24.99
C THR A 350 -24.79 19.96 25.85
N LEU A 351 -25.05 18.80 25.25
CA LEU A 351 -24.79 17.49 25.85
C LEU A 351 -23.36 17.08 25.53
N ILE A 352 -22.59 16.74 26.56
CA ILE A 352 -21.18 16.36 26.44
C ILE A 352 -21.04 14.88 26.83
N PHE A 353 -20.42 14.11 25.95
CA PHE A 353 -20.06 12.72 26.19
C PHE A 353 -18.54 12.60 26.27
N ILE A 354 -18.06 11.95 27.32
CA ILE A 354 -16.69 11.42 27.36
C ILE A 354 -16.77 9.95 27.00
N VAL A 355 -16.15 9.59 25.89
CA VAL A 355 -16.24 8.24 25.32
C VAL A 355 -14.86 7.63 25.11
N ARG A 356 -14.84 6.32 24.90
CA ARG A 356 -13.67 5.57 24.45
C ARG A 356 -14.09 4.58 23.37
N ARG A 357 -13.19 4.22 22.46
CA ARG A 357 -13.50 3.23 21.43
C ARG A 357 -13.75 1.85 22.05
N VAL A 358 -14.75 1.13 21.54
CA VAL A 358 -15.15 -0.17 22.10
C VAL A 358 -14.06 -1.24 22.01
N HIS A 359 -13.19 -1.20 20.98
CA HIS A 359 -12.10 -2.17 20.83
C HIS A 359 -11.01 -2.06 21.90
N CYS A 360 -10.96 -0.95 22.64
CA CYS A 360 -10.10 -0.79 23.80
C CYS A 360 -10.54 -1.64 24.99
N TYR A 361 -11.75 -2.19 24.94
CA TYR A 361 -12.29 -3.15 25.90
C TYR A 361 -12.31 -4.57 25.32
N GLU A 362 -12.71 -4.70 24.06
CA GLU A 362 -12.80 -5.99 23.35
C GLU A 362 -12.22 -5.84 21.94
N CYS A 363 -10.96 -6.23 21.76
CA CYS A 363 -10.23 -5.94 20.52
C CYS A 363 -10.84 -6.62 19.27
N ASN A 364 -11.62 -7.70 19.44
CA ASN A 364 -12.27 -8.40 18.33
C ASN A 364 -13.35 -7.58 17.62
N LEU A 365 -13.77 -6.46 18.20
CA LEU A 365 -14.65 -5.50 17.54
C LEU A 365 -13.95 -4.72 16.41
N LYS A 366 -12.63 -4.83 16.30
CA LYS A 366 -11.81 -4.19 15.26
C LYS A 366 -10.82 -5.14 14.60
N TYR A 367 -10.21 -6.05 15.38
CA TYR A 367 -9.05 -6.83 14.98
C TYR A 367 -9.34 -8.34 14.98
N PRO A 368 -8.66 -9.13 14.13
CA PRO A 368 -8.89 -10.57 14.10
C PRO A 368 -8.33 -11.24 15.37
N ILE A 369 -9.08 -12.24 15.86
CA ILE A 369 -8.73 -13.01 17.07
C ILE A 369 -7.66 -14.07 16.76
N LYS A 370 -7.68 -14.59 15.53
CA LYS A 370 -6.75 -15.63 15.10
C LYS A 370 -5.47 -14.99 14.60
N LYS A 371 -4.34 -15.57 14.98
CA LYS A 371 -3.04 -15.28 14.35
C LYS A 371 -3.18 -15.47 12.83
N PRO A 372 -2.72 -14.52 12.01
CA PRO A 372 -2.70 -14.72 10.57
C PRO A 372 -1.72 -15.83 10.19
N SER A 373 -1.89 -16.38 8.99
CA SER A 373 -1.21 -17.60 8.54
C SER A 373 0.33 -17.51 8.47
N PHE A 374 0.87 -16.30 8.46
CA PHE A 374 2.31 -16.05 8.42
C PHE A 374 2.97 -15.97 9.81
N TRP A 375 2.20 -16.15 10.90
CA TRP A 375 2.77 -16.31 12.24
C TRP A 375 3.38 -17.71 12.42
N PRO A 376 4.53 -17.81 13.12
CA PRO A 376 5.21 -19.08 13.37
C PRO A 376 4.50 -19.99 14.38
#